data_AF-A0A975RTI2-F1
#
_entry.id   AF-A0A975RTI2-F1
#
_cell.length_a   1.000
_cell.length_b   1.000
_cell.length_c   1.000
_cell.angle_alpha   90.00
_cell.angle_beta   90.00
_cell.angle_gamma   90.00
#
_symmetry.space_group_name_H-M   'P 1'
#
loop_
_entity.id
_entity.type
_entity.pdbx_description
1 polymer ?
#
loop_
_entity_poly.entity_id
_entity_poly.type
_entity_poly.pdbx_seq_one_letter_code
_entity_poly.pdbx_strand_id
1 'polypeptide(L)'
;MIAATYKRLLQIGKVSGAISFLLAAPYALVQYWQARDAARVEQTLNFYKLYNAKPFTDYREKITKALVKYKGKLNDAAVNEASLLQVQSDLIKNEEVEMELLLLFDFFDGVTVCVTSQVCDNDTAVQLFKPRALDIYLNFYQYMMSQRANGATQDFGKGLQAIAKSGVPVAVPVAMPPASSVN
;
A
#
# COMPACT_ATOMS: atom_id res chain seq x y z
N MET A 1 -10.15 -20.44 -67.62
CA MET A 1 -10.50 -19.29 -66.76
C MET A 1 -10.54 -19.62 -65.25
N ILE A 2 -10.95 -20.82 -64.84
CA ILE A 2 -11.11 -21.20 -63.41
C ILE A 2 -9.78 -21.19 -62.60
N ALA A 3 -8.64 -21.54 -63.23
CA ALA A 3 -7.34 -21.60 -62.54
C ALA A 3 -6.78 -20.23 -62.10
N ALA A 4 -7.13 -19.13 -62.80
CA ALA A 4 -6.66 -17.79 -62.47
C ALA A 4 -7.39 -17.21 -61.25
N THR A 5 -8.68 -17.53 -61.10
CA THR A 5 -9.53 -17.09 -59.99
C THR A 5 -9.09 -17.71 -58.67
N TYR A 6 -8.72 -18.99 -58.67
CA TYR A 6 -8.28 -19.71 -57.47
C TYR A 6 -6.94 -19.16 -56.92
N LYS A 7 -6.02 -18.78 -57.81
CA LYS A 7 -4.71 -18.22 -57.44
C LYS A 7 -4.85 -16.84 -56.78
N ARG A 8 -5.81 -16.02 -57.23
CA ARG A 8 -6.12 -14.70 -56.61
C ARG A 8 -6.76 -14.85 -55.24
N LEU A 9 -7.69 -15.80 -55.06
CA LEU A 9 -8.29 -16.08 -53.76
C LEU A 9 -7.27 -16.55 -52.71
N LEU A 10 -6.34 -17.44 -53.11
CA LEU A 10 -5.24 -17.87 -52.24
C LEU A 10 -4.28 -16.74 -51.87
N GLN A 11 -4.01 -15.79 -52.77
CA GLN A 11 -3.18 -14.62 -52.43
C GLN A 11 -3.89 -13.64 -51.50
N ILE A 12 -5.19 -13.37 -51.73
CA ILE A 12 -5.99 -12.52 -50.84
C ILE A 12 -6.06 -13.13 -49.44
N GLY A 13 -6.25 -14.45 -49.32
CA GLY A 13 -6.27 -15.16 -48.03
C GLY A 13 -4.93 -15.07 -47.27
N LYS A 14 -3.79 -15.08 -47.97
CA LYS A 14 -2.48 -14.90 -47.34
C LYS A 14 -2.27 -13.47 -46.81
N VAL A 15 -2.71 -12.47 -47.58
CA VAL A 15 -2.58 -11.06 -47.19
C VAL A 15 -3.53 -10.73 -46.04
N SER A 16 -4.78 -11.22 -46.05
CA SER A 16 -5.71 -10.99 -44.95
C SER A 16 -5.28 -11.67 -43.65
N GLY A 17 -4.74 -12.90 -43.71
CA GLY A 17 -4.17 -13.58 -42.55
C GLY A 17 -2.98 -12.84 -41.94
N ALA A 18 -2.08 -12.31 -42.78
CA ALA A 18 -0.94 -11.52 -42.33
C ALA A 18 -1.35 -10.21 -41.65
N ILE A 19 -2.34 -9.50 -42.21
CA ILE A 19 -2.86 -8.25 -41.62
C ILE A 19 -3.50 -8.50 -40.26
N SER A 20 -4.32 -9.55 -40.12
CA SER A 20 -4.94 -9.90 -38.83
C SER A 20 -3.90 -10.22 -37.75
N PHE A 21 -2.83 -10.93 -38.11
CA PHE A 21 -1.76 -11.25 -37.16
C PHE A 21 -0.98 -10.00 -36.71
N LEU A 22 -0.72 -9.08 -37.64
CA LEU A 22 -0.05 -7.80 -37.36
C LEU A 22 -0.87 -6.88 -36.45
N LEU A 23 -2.20 -6.94 -36.51
CA LEU A 23 -3.09 -6.17 -35.63
C LEU A 23 -3.35 -6.87 -34.28
N ALA A 24 -3.36 -8.21 -34.25
CA ALA A 24 -3.60 -8.97 -33.02
C ALA A 24 -2.43 -8.88 -32.03
N ALA A 25 -1.18 -8.90 -32.52
CA ALA A 25 0.02 -8.80 -31.68
C ALA A 25 0.08 -7.53 -30.80
N PRO A 26 -0.06 -6.30 -31.33
CA PRO A 26 -0.06 -5.10 -30.51
C PRO A 26 -1.28 -5.01 -29.58
N TYR A 27 -2.45 -5.50 -30.02
CA TYR A 27 -3.64 -5.56 -29.17
C TYR A 27 -3.43 -6.46 -27.96
N ALA A 28 -2.87 -7.66 -28.15
CA ALA A 28 -2.55 -8.58 -27.05
C ALA A 28 -1.53 -7.99 -26.07
N LEU A 29 -0.55 -7.24 -26.55
CA LEU A 29 0.37 -6.49 -25.68
C LEU A 29 -0.38 -5.45 -24.86
N VAL A 30 -1.20 -4.59 -25.46
CA VAL A 30 -1.98 -3.58 -24.70
C VAL A 30 -2.86 -4.25 -23.64
N GLN A 31 -3.55 -5.34 -24.00
CA GLN A 31 -4.39 -6.08 -23.07
C GLN A 31 -3.60 -6.67 -21.90
N TYR A 32 -2.39 -7.20 -22.15
CA TYR A 32 -1.52 -7.72 -21.10
C TYR A 32 -1.11 -6.63 -20.10
N TRP A 33 -0.81 -5.41 -20.57
CA TRP A 33 -0.43 -4.30 -19.69
C TRP A 33 -1.62 -3.83 -18.85
N GLN A 34 -2.80 -3.68 -19.47
CA GLN A 34 -4.03 -3.34 -18.74
C GLN A 34 -4.39 -4.39 -17.68
N ALA A 35 -4.26 -5.68 -18.01
CA ALA A 35 -4.50 -6.77 -17.06
C ALA A 35 -3.50 -6.75 -15.90
N ARG A 36 -2.23 -6.45 -16.18
CA ARG A 36 -1.18 -6.32 -15.15
C ARG A 36 -1.47 -5.16 -14.20
N ASP A 37 -1.86 -4.01 -14.72
CA ASP A 37 -2.16 -2.84 -13.88
C ASP A 37 -3.44 -3.06 -13.05
N ALA A 38 -4.47 -3.68 -13.64
CA ALA A 38 -5.66 -4.08 -12.90
C ALA A 38 -5.32 -5.05 -11.76
N ALA A 39 -4.47 -6.06 -12.01
CA ALA A 39 -4.03 -7.02 -11.01
C ALA A 39 -3.22 -6.36 -9.87
N ARG A 40 -2.39 -5.36 -10.19
CA ARG A 40 -1.63 -4.60 -9.19
C ARG A 40 -2.53 -3.78 -8.27
N VAL A 41 -3.51 -3.11 -8.85
CA VAL A 41 -4.52 -2.36 -8.08
C VAL A 41 -5.32 -3.32 -7.20
N GLU A 42 -5.80 -4.44 -7.75
CA GLU A 42 -6.53 -5.46 -6.99
C GLU A 42 -5.72 -6.00 -5.81
N GLN A 43 -4.43 -6.31 -6.03
CA GLN A 43 -3.56 -6.79 -4.97
C GLN A 43 -3.35 -5.73 -3.87
N THR A 44 -3.23 -4.46 -4.25
CA THR A 44 -3.15 -3.34 -3.30
C THR A 44 -4.43 -3.21 -2.48
N LEU A 45 -5.59 -3.35 -3.14
CA LEU A 45 -6.89 -3.37 -2.46
C LEU A 45 -7.05 -4.58 -1.54
N ASN A 46 -6.44 -5.72 -1.85
CA ASN A 46 -6.43 -6.88 -0.95
C ASN A 46 -5.65 -6.60 0.33
N PHE A 47 -4.46 -5.97 0.26
CA PHE A 47 -3.77 -5.45 1.45
C PHE A 47 -4.64 -4.48 2.24
N TYR A 48 -5.36 -3.59 1.54
CA TYR A 48 -6.23 -2.62 2.20
C TYR A 48 -7.41 -3.29 2.91
N LYS A 49 -8.00 -4.33 2.31
CA LYS A 49 -9.02 -5.16 2.96
C LYS A 49 -8.46 -5.85 4.20
N LEU A 50 -7.28 -6.46 4.11
CA LEU A 50 -6.62 -7.11 5.24
C LEU A 50 -6.37 -6.13 6.40
N TYR A 51 -5.87 -4.93 6.09
CA TYR A 51 -5.65 -3.87 7.09
C TYR A 51 -6.93 -3.38 7.78
N ASN A 52 -8.04 -3.40 7.06
CA ASN A 52 -9.36 -3.01 7.57
C ASN A 52 -10.20 -4.18 8.06
N ALA A 53 -9.61 -5.38 8.12
CA ALA A 53 -10.21 -6.55 8.71
C ALA A 53 -9.55 -6.87 10.06
N LYS A 54 -10.16 -7.81 10.79
CA LYS A 54 -9.52 -8.42 11.94
C LYS A 54 -8.32 -9.26 11.48
N PRO A 55 -7.21 -9.29 12.24
CA PRO A 55 -7.06 -8.70 13.57
C PRO A 55 -6.54 -7.24 13.58
N PHE A 56 -6.21 -6.66 12.42
CA PHE A 56 -5.59 -5.32 12.33
C PHE A 56 -6.48 -4.18 12.83
N THR A 57 -7.80 -4.29 12.72
CA THR A 57 -8.72 -3.32 13.34
C THR A 57 -8.55 -3.30 14.86
N ASP A 58 -8.45 -4.47 15.48
CA ASP A 58 -8.36 -4.63 16.93
C ASP A 58 -6.98 -4.16 17.43
N TYR A 59 -5.93 -4.43 16.65
CA TYR A 59 -4.57 -3.91 16.90
C TYR A 59 -4.53 -2.38 16.93
N ARG A 60 -5.13 -1.74 15.90
CA ARG A 60 -5.21 -0.28 15.82
C ARG A 60 -6.03 0.31 16.95
N GLU A 61 -7.14 -0.32 17.31
CA GLU A 61 -7.98 0.12 18.41
C GLU A 61 -7.20 0.09 19.73
N LYS A 62 -6.50 -1.01 20.02
CA LYS A 62 -5.69 -1.19 21.23
C LYS A 62 -4.57 -0.14 21.31
N ILE A 63 -3.83 0.05 20.22
CA ILE A 63 -2.76 1.06 20.12
C ILE A 63 -3.30 2.48 20.26
N THR A 64 -4.43 2.79 19.63
CA THR A 64 -5.05 4.13 19.73
C THR A 64 -5.49 4.40 21.17
N LYS A 65 -6.11 3.42 21.84
CA LYS A 65 -6.48 3.54 23.26
C LYS A 65 -5.26 3.77 24.16
N ALA A 66 -4.17 3.04 23.93
CA ALA A 66 -2.90 3.23 24.64
C ALA A 66 -2.32 4.65 24.42
N LEU A 67 -2.28 5.13 23.18
CA LEU A 67 -1.83 6.47 22.83
C LEU A 67 -2.68 7.56 23.49
N VAL A 68 -4.01 7.42 23.48
CA VAL A 68 -4.92 8.37 24.13
C VAL A 68 -4.69 8.42 25.64
N LYS A 69 -4.50 7.26 26.28
CA LYS A 69 -4.20 7.18 27.73
C LYS A 69 -2.88 7.84 28.10
N TYR A 70 -1.87 7.73 27.24
CA TYR A 70 -0.53 8.30 27.45
C TYR A 70 -0.34 9.70 26.85
N LYS A 71 -1.37 10.28 26.21
CA LYS A 71 -1.26 11.54 25.46
C LYS A 71 -0.58 12.67 26.23
N GLY A 72 -0.93 12.87 27.50
CA GLY A 72 -0.30 13.88 28.35
C GLY A 72 1.21 13.65 28.49
N LYS A 73 1.60 12.44 28.90
CA LYS A 73 3.01 12.05 29.07
C LYS A 73 3.80 12.13 27.76
N LEU A 74 3.19 11.75 26.63
CA LEU A 74 3.83 11.83 25.31
C LEU A 74 4.08 13.29 24.90
N ASN A 75 3.11 14.18 25.14
CA ASN A 75 3.26 15.60 24.86
C ASN A 75 4.33 16.25 25.74
N ASP A 76 4.35 15.92 27.04
CA ASP A 76 5.34 16.44 27.98
C ASP A 76 6.76 15.96 27.64
N ALA A 77 6.89 14.72 27.18
CA ALA A 77 8.16 14.11 26.79
C ALA A 77 8.62 14.48 25.36
N ALA A 78 7.77 15.09 24.53
CA ALA A 78 8.08 15.38 23.12
C ALA A 78 9.27 16.35 22.93
N VAL A 79 9.63 17.11 23.97
CA VAL A 79 10.75 18.06 23.94
C VAL A 79 12.13 17.39 24.04
N ASN A 80 12.21 16.13 24.47
CA ASN A 80 13.47 15.42 24.67
C ASN A 80 13.36 13.96 24.19
N GLU A 81 14.24 13.57 23.27
CA GLU A 81 14.20 12.26 22.61
C GLU A 81 14.33 11.08 23.60
N ALA A 82 15.19 11.20 24.62
CA ALA A 82 15.38 10.16 25.61
C ALA A 82 14.12 10.00 26.49
N SER A 83 13.50 11.11 26.91
CA SER A 83 12.23 11.03 27.64
C SER A 83 11.10 10.49 26.77
N LEU A 84 11.05 10.84 25.48
CA LEU A 84 10.04 10.35 24.57
C LEU A 84 10.17 8.84 24.35
N LEU A 85 11.39 8.35 24.16
CA LEU A 85 11.68 6.93 24.06
C LEU A 85 11.25 6.17 25.33
N GLN A 86 11.54 6.73 26.51
CA GLN A 86 11.14 6.12 27.77
C GLN A 86 9.62 6.03 27.89
N VAL A 87 8.89 7.11 27.62
CA VAL A 87 7.42 7.12 27.67
C VAL A 87 6.82 6.17 26.61
N GLN A 88 7.38 6.11 25.40
CA GLN A 88 6.96 5.15 24.37
C GLN A 88 7.20 3.70 24.82
N SER A 89 8.35 3.42 25.42
CA SER A 89 8.67 2.09 25.95
C SER A 89 7.75 1.69 27.10
N ASP A 90 7.45 2.62 28.01
CA ASP A 90 6.52 2.42 29.11
C ASP A 90 5.10 2.19 28.60
N LEU A 91 4.65 2.96 27.60
CA LEU A 91 3.37 2.75 26.93
C LEU A 91 3.28 1.34 26.35
N ILE A 92 4.28 0.94 25.57
CA ILE A 92 4.31 -0.36 24.88
C ILE A 92 4.26 -1.51 25.89
N LYS A 93 5.03 -1.42 26.98
CA LYS A 93 5.10 -2.43 28.02
C LYS A 93 3.84 -2.46 28.89
N ASN A 94 3.40 -1.31 29.40
CA ASN A 94 2.30 -1.25 30.37
C ASN A 94 0.92 -1.47 29.73
N GLU A 95 0.75 -1.14 28.46
CA GLU A 95 -0.49 -1.39 27.72
C GLU A 95 -0.43 -2.71 26.93
N GLU A 96 0.68 -3.45 27.03
CA GLU A 96 0.92 -4.75 26.39
C GLU A 96 0.63 -4.72 24.88
N VAL A 97 0.98 -3.63 24.19
CA VAL A 97 0.72 -3.43 22.74
C VAL A 97 1.89 -3.81 21.83
N GLU A 98 2.95 -4.39 22.40
CA GLU A 98 4.18 -4.69 21.68
C GLU A 98 3.92 -5.61 20.47
N MET A 99 3.21 -6.71 20.67
CA MET A 99 2.93 -7.68 19.60
C MET A 99 2.07 -7.08 18.48
N GLU A 100 1.04 -6.31 18.82
CA GLU A 100 0.18 -5.63 17.85
C GLU A 100 0.95 -4.58 17.05
N LEU A 101 1.86 -3.87 17.70
CA LEU A 101 2.72 -2.88 17.05
C LEU A 101 3.72 -3.55 16.09
N LEU A 102 4.32 -4.67 16.51
CA LEU A 102 5.20 -5.48 15.66
C LEU A 102 4.50 -5.98 14.40
N LEU A 103 3.28 -6.51 14.54
CA LEU A 103 2.49 -7.00 13.42
C LEU A 103 2.07 -5.86 12.47
N LEU A 104 1.83 -4.66 12.99
CA LEU A 104 1.62 -3.48 12.13
C LEU A 104 2.90 -3.10 11.38
N PHE A 105 4.07 -3.11 12.01
CA PHE A 105 5.32 -2.83 11.31
C PHE A 105 5.59 -3.84 10.20
N ASP A 106 5.44 -5.13 10.49
CA ASP A 106 5.58 -6.21 9.51
C ASP A 106 4.58 -6.07 8.34
N PHE A 107 3.34 -5.66 8.63
CA PHE A 107 2.36 -5.36 7.60
C PHE A 107 2.85 -4.28 6.61
N PHE A 108 3.40 -3.16 7.11
CA PHE A 108 3.91 -2.10 6.22
C PHE A 108 5.21 -2.48 5.52
N ASP A 109 6.03 -3.36 6.12
CA ASP A 109 7.17 -3.99 5.44
C ASP A 109 6.68 -4.83 4.26
N GLY A 110 5.62 -5.64 4.45
CA GLY A 110 4.95 -6.38 3.39
C GLY A 110 4.38 -5.50 2.27
N VAL A 111 3.72 -4.39 2.60
CA VAL A 111 3.23 -3.40 1.61
C VAL A 111 4.40 -2.83 0.81
N THR A 112 5.51 -2.50 1.47
CA THR A 112 6.70 -1.93 0.81
C THR A 112 7.35 -2.94 -0.14
N VAL A 113 7.47 -4.21 0.27
CA VAL A 113 7.95 -5.29 -0.62
C VAL A 113 7.01 -5.46 -1.81
N CYS A 114 5.69 -5.40 -1.61
CA CYS A 114 4.72 -5.51 -2.69
C CYS A 114 4.86 -4.38 -3.73
N VAL A 115 5.08 -3.15 -3.28
CA VAL A 115 5.28 -1.98 -4.17
C VAL A 115 6.62 -2.06 -4.88
N THR A 116 7.71 -2.38 -4.16
CA THR A 116 9.06 -2.44 -4.75
C THR A 116 9.23 -3.59 -5.75
N SER A 117 8.53 -4.71 -5.55
CA SER A 117 8.46 -5.82 -6.50
C SER A 117 7.49 -5.58 -7.68
N GLN A 118 6.85 -4.40 -7.74
CA GLN A 118 5.84 -4.04 -8.73
C GLN A 118 4.65 -5.02 -8.80
N VAL A 119 4.35 -5.68 -7.68
CA VAL A 119 3.19 -6.55 -7.50
C VAL A 119 1.98 -5.72 -7.06
N CYS A 120 2.20 -4.67 -6.26
CA CYS A 120 1.20 -3.67 -5.91
C CYS A 120 1.36 -2.40 -6.75
N ASP A 121 0.27 -1.65 -6.89
CA ASP A 121 0.26 -0.33 -7.50
C ASP A 121 0.77 0.71 -6.49
N ASN A 122 1.82 1.45 -6.85
CA ASN A 122 2.48 2.37 -5.95
C ASN A 122 1.56 3.53 -5.52
N ASP A 123 0.86 4.13 -6.48
CA ASP A 123 0.09 5.35 -6.22
C ASP A 123 -1.13 5.04 -5.36
N THR A 124 -1.82 3.93 -5.65
CA THR A 124 -2.90 3.40 -4.82
C THR A 124 -2.40 3.06 -3.42
N ALA A 125 -1.23 2.42 -3.30
CA ALA A 125 -0.67 2.06 -1.99
C ALA A 125 -0.35 3.31 -1.16
N VAL A 126 0.30 4.31 -1.75
CA VAL A 126 0.62 5.57 -1.07
C VAL A 126 -0.67 6.28 -0.65
N GLN A 127 -1.66 6.38 -1.54
CA GLN A 127 -2.93 7.04 -1.24
C GLN A 127 -3.67 6.40 -0.06
N LEU A 128 -3.71 5.07 0.00
CA LEU A 128 -4.45 4.33 1.03
C LEU A 128 -3.69 4.23 2.36
N PHE A 129 -2.38 4.01 2.30
CA PHE A 129 -1.60 3.64 3.48
C PHE A 129 -0.81 4.78 4.09
N LYS A 130 -0.42 5.82 3.32
CA LYS A 130 0.42 6.90 3.84
C LYS A 130 -0.17 7.61 5.07
N PRO A 131 -1.45 8.01 5.12
CA PRO A 131 -1.98 8.70 6.29
C PRO A 131 -1.89 7.85 7.56
N ARG A 132 -2.09 6.54 7.43
CA ARG A 132 -2.03 5.58 8.54
C ARG A 132 -0.58 5.27 8.94
N ALA A 133 0.30 5.12 7.96
CA ALA A 133 1.71 4.90 8.18
C ALA A 133 2.33 6.11 8.90
N LEU A 134 1.97 7.33 8.49
CA LEU A 134 2.48 8.57 9.07
C LEU A 134 2.08 8.71 10.54
N ASP A 135 0.81 8.41 10.88
CA ASP A 135 0.34 8.47 12.27
C ASP A 135 1.14 7.52 13.17
N ILE A 136 1.31 6.26 12.77
CA ILE A 136 2.10 5.29 13.54
C ILE A 136 3.57 5.73 13.59
N TYR A 137 4.14 6.16 12.47
CA TYR A 137 5.53 6.59 12.39
C TYR A 137 5.82 7.75 13.34
N LEU A 138 4.97 8.79 13.39
CA LEU A 138 5.16 9.92 14.27
C LEU A 138 5.06 9.53 15.76
N ASN A 139 4.11 8.65 16.10
CA ASN A 139 3.89 8.24 17.49
C ASN A 139 4.96 7.26 18.02
N PHE A 140 5.67 6.53 17.15
CA PHE A 140 6.62 5.49 17.54
C PHE A 140 8.03 5.63 16.94
N TYR A 141 8.36 6.78 16.34
CA TYR A 141 9.64 6.99 15.66
C TYR A 141 10.85 6.68 16.55
N GLN A 142 10.89 7.24 17.77
CA GLN A 142 12.04 7.07 18.66
C GLN A 142 12.20 5.60 19.09
N TYR A 143 11.11 4.92 19.41
CA TYR A 143 11.09 3.48 19.66
C TYR A 143 11.60 2.66 18.47
N MET A 144 11.18 2.98 17.24
CA MET A 144 11.69 2.29 16.04
C MET A 144 13.20 2.49 15.90
N MET A 145 13.70 3.70 16.11
CA MET A 145 15.12 4.00 16.01
C MET A 145 15.94 3.29 17.09
N SER A 146 15.43 3.21 18.33
CA SER A 146 16.09 2.46 19.40
C SER A 146 16.16 0.97 19.09
N GLN A 147 15.10 0.40 18.51
CA GLN A 147 15.12 -1.01 18.12
C GLN A 147 16.13 -1.28 16.99
N ARG A 148 16.32 -0.34 16.06
CA ARG A 148 17.34 -0.48 15.01
C ARG A 148 18.77 -0.38 15.50
N ALA A 149 19.00 0.30 16.63
CA ALA A 149 20.32 0.38 17.24
C ALA A 149 20.82 -1.01 17.69
N ASN A 150 19.90 -1.94 17.95
CA ASN A 150 20.22 -3.34 18.15
C ASN A 150 20.51 -4.00 16.79
N GLY A 151 21.73 -4.50 16.57
CA GLY A 151 22.19 -5.00 15.27
C GLY A 151 21.35 -6.15 14.67
N ALA A 152 20.53 -6.83 15.47
CA ALA A 152 19.62 -7.89 14.99
C ALA A 152 18.36 -7.35 14.28
N THR A 153 18.02 -6.07 14.46
CA THR A 153 16.75 -5.47 14.05
C THR A 153 16.96 -4.20 13.21
N GLN A 154 18.02 -4.16 12.40
CA GLN A 154 18.35 -2.99 11.57
C GLN A 154 17.23 -2.60 10.59
N ASP A 155 16.42 -3.56 10.15
CA ASP A 155 15.32 -3.35 9.21
C ASP A 155 13.98 -3.00 9.86
N PHE A 156 13.93 -2.93 11.18
CA PHE A 156 12.70 -2.77 11.95
C PHE A 156 11.84 -1.57 11.51
N GLY A 157 10.65 -1.84 10.96
CA GLY A 157 9.71 -0.84 10.49
C GLY A 157 10.24 0.06 9.37
N LYS A 158 11.21 -0.42 8.57
CA LYS A 158 11.72 0.33 7.41
C LYS A 158 10.64 0.57 6.37
N GLY A 159 9.75 -0.39 6.14
CA GLY A 159 8.62 -0.25 5.25
C GLY A 159 7.59 0.75 5.73
N LEU A 160 7.27 0.75 7.03
CA LEU A 160 6.45 1.82 7.62
C LEU A 160 7.06 3.19 7.33
N GLN A 161 8.35 3.36 7.59
CA GLN A 161 9.05 4.61 7.32
C GLN A 161 9.05 4.97 5.83
N ALA A 162 9.23 4.00 4.94
CA ALA A 162 9.21 4.21 3.50
C ALA A 162 7.85 4.74 3.01
N ILE A 163 6.76 4.10 3.45
CA ILE A 163 5.39 4.53 3.11
C ILE A 163 5.08 5.89 3.76
N ALA A 164 5.43 6.11 5.02
CA ALA A 164 5.19 7.38 5.71
C ALA A 164 5.90 8.57 5.05
N LYS A 165 7.12 8.35 4.53
CA LYS A 165 7.95 9.36 3.85
C LYS A 165 7.74 9.44 2.34
N SER A 166 6.95 8.54 1.75
CA SER A 166 6.63 8.57 0.31
C SER A 166 5.90 9.88 -0.09
N GLY A 167 5.87 10.21 -1.38
CA GLY A 167 5.47 11.51 -1.97
C GLY A 167 4.09 12.10 -1.61
N VAL A 168 3.75 13.24 -2.20
CA VAL A 168 2.68 14.17 -1.76
C VAL A 168 1.32 13.45 -1.59
N PRO A 169 0.64 13.59 -0.42
CA PRO A 169 -0.72 13.09 -0.25
C PRO A 169 -1.62 13.71 -1.33
N VAL A 170 -2.29 12.90 -2.13
CA VAL A 170 -3.35 13.42 -3.01
C VAL A 170 -4.46 13.92 -2.09
N ALA A 171 -4.72 15.23 -2.12
CA ALA A 171 -5.86 15.81 -1.42
C ALA A 171 -7.12 15.05 -1.84
N VAL A 172 -7.81 14.41 -0.90
CA VAL A 172 -9.09 13.76 -1.17
C VAL A 172 -10.04 14.86 -1.65
N PRO A 173 -10.54 14.84 -2.90
CA PRO A 173 -11.61 15.74 -3.28
C PRO A 173 -12.85 15.25 -2.54
N VAL A 174 -13.19 15.89 -1.44
CA VAL A 174 -14.49 15.71 -0.79
C VAL A 174 -15.52 16.42 -1.66
N ALA A 175 -15.98 15.73 -2.70
CA ALA A 175 -17.16 16.11 -3.44
C ALA A 175 -18.01 14.85 -3.62
N MET A 176 -18.68 14.46 -2.54
CA MET A 176 -19.91 13.67 -2.66
C MET A 176 -20.95 14.60 -3.28
N PRO A 177 -21.46 14.35 -4.50
CA PRO A 177 -22.62 15.08 -4.98
C PRO A 177 -23.79 14.80 -4.02
N PRO A 178 -24.62 15.82 -3.70
CA PRO A 178 -25.78 15.61 -2.86
C PRO A 178 -26.66 14.53 -3.50
N ALA A 179 -27.02 13.51 -2.71
CA ALA A 179 -28.03 12.54 -3.09
C ALA A 179 -29.30 13.30 -3.44
N SER A 180 -29.63 13.31 -4.74
CA SER A 180 -30.89 13.80 -5.27
C SER A 180 -32.02 13.06 -4.56
N SER A 181 -32.75 13.77 -3.70
CA SER A 181 -34.04 13.33 -3.17
C SER A 181 -35.01 13.13 -4.33
N VAL A 182 -35.29 11.87 -4.65
CA VAL A 182 -36.42 11.51 -5.51
C VAL A 182 -37.68 11.77 -4.69
N ASN A 183 -38.41 12.82 -5.08
CA ASN A 183 -39.82 13.00 -4.73
C ASN A 183 -40.69 12.04 -5.55
#